data_AF-A0A0H3ZPE9-F1
#
_entry.id   AF-A0A0H3ZPE9-F1
#
_cell.length_a   1.000
_cell.length_b   1.000
_cell.length_c   1.000
_cell.angle_alpha   90.00
_cell.angle_beta   90.00
_cell.angle_gamma   90.00
#
_symmetry.space_group_name_H-M   'P 1'
#
loop_
_entity.id
_entity.type
_entity.pdbx_description
1 polymer ?
#
loop_
_entity_poly.entity_id
_entity_poly.type
_entity_poly.pdbx_seq_one_letter_code
_entity_poly.pdbx_strand_id
1 'polypeptide(L)'
;MKLNVDFSALHLAASKTQGLIAYAETLRELKTPYNEGLIALRDYVITNDGQEHTTQHDGVKVTRFVLACEELHCFQPYQDIDLLYFEY
;
A
#
# COMPACT_ATOMS: atom_id res chain seq x y z
N MET A 1 -21.24 10.21 27.27
CA MET A 1 -19.91 9.64 27.01
C MET A 1 -19.84 9.36 25.51
N LYS A 2 -19.08 10.15 24.73
CA LYS A 2 -18.86 9.87 23.31
C LYS A 2 -17.74 8.84 23.24
N LEU A 3 -18.05 7.59 22.89
CA LEU A 3 -17.04 6.59 22.58
C LEU A 3 -16.32 7.07 21.32
N ASN A 4 -15.04 7.39 21.46
CA ASN A 4 -14.16 7.68 20.34
C ASN A 4 -13.76 6.33 19.76
N VAL A 5 -14.63 5.75 18.92
CA VAL A 5 -14.38 4.44 18.29
C VAL A 5 -13.54 4.68 17.05
N ASP A 6 -12.31 4.19 17.06
CA ASP A 6 -11.44 4.18 15.89
C ASP A 6 -11.80 2.99 14.99
N PHE A 7 -12.27 3.27 13.78
CA PHE A 7 -12.66 2.27 12.79
C PHE A 7 -11.54 1.97 11.78
N SER A 8 -10.36 2.57 11.92
CA SER A 8 -9.27 2.43 10.95
C SER A 8 -8.86 0.97 10.75
N ALA A 9 -8.77 0.18 11.83
CA ALA A 9 -8.44 -1.24 11.76
C ALA A 9 -9.51 -2.07 11.04
N LEU A 10 -10.80 -1.74 11.25
CA LEU A 10 -11.92 -2.41 10.59
C LEU A 10 -11.96 -2.06 9.09
N HIS A 11 -11.73 -0.80 8.77
CA HIS A 11 -11.69 -0.32 7.39
C HIS A 11 -10.52 -0.95 6.62
N LEU A 12 -9.35 -1.04 7.25
CA LEU A 12 -8.19 -1.74 6.71
C LEU A 12 -8.49 -3.22 6.44
N ALA A 13 -9.11 -3.93 7.39
CA ALA A 13 -9.47 -5.33 7.20
C ALA A 13 -10.48 -5.54 6.06
N ALA A 14 -11.45 -4.63 5.91
CA ALA A 14 -12.43 -4.67 4.83
C ALA A 14 -11.82 -4.37 3.46
N SER A 15 -10.88 -3.43 3.36
CA SER A 15 -10.21 -3.10 2.09
C SER A 15 -9.43 -4.29 1.51
N LYS A 16 -8.83 -5.13 2.36
CA LYS A 16 -8.15 -6.37 1.96
C LYS A 16 -9.06 -7.36 1.22
N THR A 17 -10.36 -7.34 1.48
CA THR A 17 -11.32 -8.21 0.78
C THR A 17 -11.75 -7.63 -0.57
N GLN A 18 -11.46 -6.35 -0.82
CA GLN A 18 -11.83 -5.65 -2.06
C GLN A 18 -10.73 -5.73 -3.12
N GLY A 19 -9.46 -5.83 -2.71
CA GLY A 19 -8.33 -6.00 -3.63
C GLY A 19 -7.09 -5.24 -3.18
N LEU A 20 -6.01 -5.37 -3.94
CA LEU A 20 -4.73 -4.71 -3.74
C LEU A 20 -4.86 -3.19 -3.83
N ILE A 21 -5.57 -2.69 -4.84
CA ILE A 21 -5.74 -1.25 -5.07
C ILE A 21 -6.53 -0.62 -3.92
N ALA A 22 -7.66 -1.23 -3.54
CA ALA A 22 -8.48 -0.75 -2.44
C ALA A 22 -7.70 -0.71 -1.12
N TYR A 23 -6.90 -1.74 -0.85
CA TYR A 23 -6.03 -1.79 0.33
C TYR A 23 -4.96 -0.69 0.32
N ALA A 24 -4.34 -0.43 -0.84
CA ALA A 24 -3.35 0.64 -1.00
C ALA A 24 -3.96 2.04 -0.79
N GLU A 25 -5.16 2.30 -1.33
CA GLU A 25 -5.87 3.58 -1.12
C GLU A 25 -6.22 3.78 0.35
N THR A 26 -6.70 2.73 1.04
CA THR A 26 -6.96 2.82 2.48
C THR A 26 -5.68 3.14 3.28
N LEU A 27 -4.53 2.54 2.95
CA LEU A 27 -3.24 2.87 3.59
C LEU A 27 -2.85 4.34 3.35
N ARG A 28 -3.08 4.86 2.14
CA ARG A 28 -2.83 6.26 1.81
C ARG A 28 -3.77 7.21 2.57
N GLU A 29 -5.05 6.89 2.67
CA GLU A 29 -6.05 7.66 3.42
C GLU A 29 -5.69 7.75 4.91
N LEU A 30 -5.19 6.65 5.48
CA LEU A 30 -4.67 6.58 6.84
C LEU A 30 -3.31 7.25 7.02
N LYS A 31 -2.74 7.82 5.95
CA LYS A 31 -1.42 8.48 5.94
C LYS A 31 -0.32 7.56 6.46
N THR A 32 -0.37 6.28 6.09
CA THR A 32 0.65 5.32 6.47
C THR A 32 2.02 5.75 5.90
N PRO A 33 3.09 5.70 6.72
CA PRO A 33 4.47 5.92 6.27
C PRO A 33 4.83 5.05 5.06
N TYR A 34 5.71 5.54 4.19
CA TYR A 34 6.05 4.85 2.94
C TYR A 34 6.56 3.42 3.19
N ASN A 35 7.50 3.27 4.12
CA ASN A 35 8.10 1.99 4.46
C ASN A 35 7.09 1.02 5.10
N GLU A 36 6.24 1.53 5.99
CA GLU A 36 5.20 0.72 6.63
C GLU A 36 4.15 0.25 5.62
N GLY A 37 3.73 1.14 4.72
CA GLY A 37 2.81 0.81 3.62
C GLY A 37 3.39 -0.23 2.67
N LEU A 38 4.68 -0.12 2.32
CA LEU A 38 5.38 -1.10 1.49
C LEU A 38 5.41 -2.50 2.13
N ILE A 39 5.73 -2.58 3.43
CA ILE A 39 5.73 -3.85 4.16
C ILE A 39 4.32 -4.44 4.18
N ALA A 40 3.32 -3.62 4.51
CA ALA A 40 1.93 -4.04 4.58
C ALA A 40 1.39 -4.55 3.23
N LEU A 41 1.75 -3.90 2.12
CA LEU A 41 1.39 -4.31 0.76
C LEU A 41 2.12 -5.59 0.36
N ARG A 42 3.42 -5.70 0.64
CA ARG A 42 4.21 -6.92 0.40
C ARG A 42 3.58 -8.11 1.11
N ASP A 43 3.29 -7.98 2.40
CA ASP A 43 2.71 -9.06 3.20
C ASP A 43 1.36 -9.49 2.64
N TYR A 44 0.51 -8.53 2.24
CA TYR A 44 -0.77 -8.81 1.60
C TYR A 44 -0.60 -9.54 0.27
N VAL A 45 0.29 -9.08 -0.60
CA VAL A 45 0.54 -9.67 -1.93
C VAL A 45 1.10 -11.08 -1.80
N ILE A 46 2.11 -11.28 -0.96
CA ILE A 46 2.72 -12.61 -0.73
C ILE A 46 1.70 -13.59 -0.13
N THR A 47 0.89 -13.14 0.84
CA THR A 47 -0.14 -14.00 1.47
C THR A 47 -1.21 -14.45 0.47
N ASN A 48 -1.41 -13.71 -0.62
CA ASN A 48 -2.39 -14.04 -1.66
C ASN A 48 -1.72 -14.57 -2.95
N ASP A 49 -0.51 -15.15 -2.85
CA ASP A 49 0.22 -15.75 -3.97
C ASP A 49 0.53 -14.79 -5.14
N GLY A 50 0.65 -13.49 -4.85
CA GLY A 50 1.07 -12.47 -5.79
C GLY A 50 2.59 -12.36 -5.94
N GLN A 51 3.03 -11.33 -6.64
CA GLN A 51 4.43 -11.10 -6.97
C GLN A 51 4.86 -9.67 -6.68
N GLU A 52 6.13 -9.50 -6.33
CA GLU A 52 6.78 -8.20 -6.21
C GLU A 52 7.97 -8.13 -7.16
N HIS A 53 8.14 -6.98 -7.82
CA HIS A 53 9.31 -6.68 -8.61
C HIS A 53 9.81 -5.27 -8.28
N THR A 54 11.09 -5.13 -7.97
CA THR A 54 11.70 -3.82 -7.68
C THR A 54 12.61 -3.41 -8.84
N THR A 55 12.40 -2.22 -9.37
CA THR A 55 13.20 -1.61 -10.44
C THR A 55 13.71 -0.23 -10.02
N GLN A 56 14.68 0.29 -10.75
CA GLN A 56 15.09 1.69 -10.67
C GLN A 56 14.82 2.37 -12.00
N HIS A 57 14.13 3.51 -11.96
CA HIS A 57 13.85 4.37 -13.10
C HIS A 57 14.31 5.77 -12.76
N ASP A 58 15.23 6.33 -13.56
CA ASP A 58 15.78 7.69 -13.38
C ASP A 58 16.26 8.01 -11.95
N GLY A 59 16.86 7.02 -11.27
CA GLY A 59 17.36 7.16 -9.90
C GLY A 59 16.27 7.01 -8.81
N VAL A 60 15.00 6.84 -9.19
CA VAL A 60 13.89 6.56 -8.28
C VAL A 60 13.68 5.05 -8.22
N LYS A 61 13.61 4.51 -7.00
CA LYS A 61 13.26 3.11 -6.76
C LYS A 61 11.74 2.95 -6.88
N VAL A 62 11.30 2.03 -7.74
CA VAL A 62 9.90 1.65 -7.91
C VAL A 62 9.73 0.20 -7.49
N THR A 63 8.77 -0.06 -6.61
CA THR A 63 8.38 -1.41 -6.21
C THR A 63 7.00 -1.69 -6.76
N ARG A 64 6.95 -2.60 -7.74
CA ARG A 64 5.74 -3.06 -8.40
C ARG A 64 5.20 -4.30 -7.67
N PHE A 65 3.93 -4.27 -7.32
CA PHE A 65 3.17 -5.41 -6.83
C PHE A 65 2.17 -5.87 -7.89
N VAL A 66 2.06 -7.18 -8.08
CA VAL A 66 1.12 -7.80 -9.01
C VAL A 66 0.33 -8.86 -8.24
N LEU A 67 -0.99 -8.75 -8.25
CA LEU A 67 -1.87 -9.72 -7.60
C LEU A 67 -3.11 -9.92 -8.47
N ALA A 68 -3.38 -11.18 -8.86
CA ALA A 68 -4.45 -11.53 -9.79
C ALA A 68 -4.40 -10.71 -11.09
N CYS A 69 -5.26 -9.70 -11.24
CA CYS A 69 -5.33 -8.80 -12.40
C CYS A 69 -5.03 -7.34 -12.04
N GLU A 70 -4.54 -7.08 -10.83
CA GLU A 70 -4.19 -5.75 -10.34
C GLU A 70 -2.68 -5.57 -10.32
N GLU A 71 -2.27 -4.35 -10.61
CA GLU A 71 -0.88 -3.93 -10.64
C GLU A 71 -0.74 -2.60 -9.91
N LEU A 72 0.24 -2.50 -9.03
CA LEU A 72 0.45 -1.33 -8.19
C LEU A 72 1.93 -0.96 -8.19
N HIS A 73 2.25 0.29 -8.52
CA HIS A 73 3.62 0.80 -8.60
C HIS A 73 3.88 1.76 -7.46
N CYS A 74 4.57 1.32 -6.42
CA CYS A 74 4.94 2.17 -5.29
C CYS A 74 6.28 2.85 -5.54
N PHE A 75 6.37 4.15 -5.27
CA PHE A 75 7.59 4.94 -5.43
C PHE A 75 7.68 6.02 -4.36
N GLN A 76 8.86 6.62 -4.15
CA GLN A 76 9.04 7.72 -3.21
C GLN A 76 9.62 8.93 -3.95
N PRO A 77 8.78 9.88 -4.41
CA PRO A 77 9.24 11.01 -5.21
C PRO A 77 9.95 12.08 -4.37
N TYR A 78 9.61 12.18 -3.08
CA TYR A 78 10.18 13.13 -2.13
C TYR A 78 10.77 12.37 -0.94
N GLN A 79 12.06 12.54 -0.65
CA GLN A 79 12.74 11.84 0.45
C GLN A 79 12.34 12.37 1.83
N ASP A 80 11.87 13.61 1.85
CA ASP A 80 11.49 14.40 3.01
C ASP A 80 10.00 14.28 3.37
N ILE A 81 9.19 13.61 2.53
CA ILE A 81 7.78 13.32 2.80
C ILE A 81 7.60 11.82 3.02
N ASP A 82 7.22 11.45 4.23
CA ASP A 82 6.97 10.06 4.62
C ASP A 82 5.49 9.68 4.44
N LEU A 83 5.10 9.50 3.17
CA LEU A 83 3.76 9.07 2.78
C LEU A 83 3.84 7.99 1.71
N LEU A 84 2.84 7.12 1.68
CA LEU A 84 2.70 6.10 0.66
C LEU A 84 2.24 6.69 -0.69
N TYR A 85 3.17 6.78 -1.67
CA TYR A 85 2.88 7.14 -3.06
C TYR A 85 2.84 5.89 -3.95
N PHE A 86 1.84 5.84 -4.85
CA PHE A 86 1.69 4.77 -5.82
C PHE A 86 0.80 5.15 -7.01
N GLU A 87 0.93 4.42 -8.10
CA GLU A 87 0.06 4.44 -9.30
C GLU A 87 -0.43 3.02 -9.63
N TYR A 88 -1.57 2.88 -10.32
CA TYR A 88 -2.19 1.62 -10.75
C TYR A 88 -2.97 1.78 -12.05
#